data_AF-A0A0B1SWA4-F1
#
_entry.id   AF-A0A0B1SWA4-F1
#
_cell.length_a   1.000
_cell.length_b   1.000
_cell.length_c   1.000
_cell.angle_alpha   90.00
_cell.angle_beta   90.00
_cell.angle_gamma   90.00
#
_symmetry.space_group_name_H-M   'P 1'
#
loop_
_entity.id
_entity.type
_entity.pdbx_description
1 polymer ?
#
loop_
_entity_poly.entity_id
_entity_poly.type
_entity_poly.pdbx_seq_one_letter_code
_entity_poly.pdbx_strand_id
1 'polypeptide(L)'
;MDAVEFRMLNKVGANTRPNAFPLLLGKTTETVDRSVMNLEEIKPDFSEQQFCRTYLDNELYIPKEYLDAGYMFSNSFIIFLGDHGPRFGKEANARVNDAEQRNPFLYIVIPEHLRYSPMHEQLVQNSEELLTHHDLHATLKDILYFQPASNFTELEFKVFDSNKRGSSVLRRYEEGVKRSCKTLPIPFQYCICQYVTSKVDDKELKWELGSFAADQLDLILKSEGVSSMCEITTIGLAK
;
A
#
# COMPACT_ATOMS: atom_id res chain seq x y z
N MET A 1 -7.34 -5.67 25.88
CA MET A 1 -7.71 -5.56 24.46
C MET A 1 -6.65 -6.33 23.71
N ASP A 2 -7.02 -7.42 23.06
CA ASP A 2 -6.07 -8.25 22.32
C ASP A 2 -5.90 -7.63 20.93
N ALA A 3 -5.15 -6.53 20.89
CA ALA A 3 -4.85 -5.83 19.64
C ALA A 3 -3.72 -6.57 18.93
N VAL A 4 -3.93 -6.87 17.65
CA VAL A 4 -2.90 -7.44 16.77
C VAL A 4 -2.18 -6.30 16.07
N GLU A 5 -0.86 -6.21 16.30
CA GLU A 5 0.03 -5.26 15.64
C GLU A 5 0.43 -5.78 14.27
N PHE A 6 0.25 -4.98 13.22
CA PHE A 6 0.74 -5.29 11.88
C PHE A 6 1.98 -4.45 11.60
N ARG A 7 3.12 -5.11 11.47
CA ARG A 7 4.44 -4.43 11.38
C ARG A 7 4.84 -4.01 9.98
N MET A 8 4.12 -4.47 8.96
CA MET A 8 4.48 -4.30 7.55
C MET A 8 3.28 -3.83 6.71
N LEU A 9 2.65 -2.73 7.12
CA LEU A 9 1.72 -2.00 6.26
C LEU A 9 2.52 -1.12 5.30
N ASN A 10 2.46 -1.38 4.01
CA ASN A 10 3.14 -0.58 3.00
C ASN A 10 2.18 0.49 2.47
N LYS A 11 2.61 1.76 2.52
CA LYS A 11 1.89 2.82 1.81
C LYS A 11 2.00 2.63 0.30
N VAL A 12 0.97 3.00 -0.44
CA VAL A 12 0.97 2.91 -1.91
C VAL A 12 1.04 4.29 -2.59
N GLY A 13 1.13 5.37 -1.80
CA GLY A 13 1.26 6.74 -2.29
C GLY A 13 2.01 7.68 -1.35
N ALA A 14 2.37 8.88 -1.83
CA ALA A 14 3.18 9.83 -1.06
C ALA A 14 2.45 10.48 0.13
N ASN A 15 1.20 10.89 -0.08
CA ASN A 15 0.38 11.68 0.86
C ASN A 15 -0.85 10.88 1.33
N THR A 16 -1.72 11.50 2.11
CA THR A 16 -2.96 10.89 2.60
C THR A 16 -3.86 10.35 1.50
N ARG A 17 -4.14 11.16 0.48
CA ARG A 17 -5.12 10.83 -0.55
C ARG A 17 -4.85 9.50 -1.28
N PRO A 18 -3.66 9.27 -1.88
CA PRO A 18 -3.39 8.03 -2.61
C PRO A 18 -3.30 6.78 -1.71
N ASN A 19 -3.25 6.92 -0.38
CA ASN A 19 -3.34 5.81 0.56
C ASN A 19 -4.78 5.59 1.06
N ALA A 20 -5.56 6.67 1.22
CA ALA A 20 -6.95 6.61 1.64
C ALA A 20 -7.88 6.04 0.54
N PHE A 21 -7.64 6.33 -0.74
CA PHE A 21 -8.49 5.83 -1.83
C PHE A 21 -8.47 4.29 -1.94
N PRO A 22 -7.30 3.64 -1.92
CA PRO A 22 -7.20 2.19 -1.85
C PRO A 22 -7.95 1.57 -0.67
N LEU A 23 -7.89 2.19 0.51
CA LEU A 23 -8.60 1.75 1.71
C LEU A 23 -10.12 1.92 1.58
N LEU A 24 -10.57 3.10 1.16
CA LEU A 24 -11.97 3.50 1.29
C LEU A 24 -12.81 3.09 0.09
N LEU A 25 -12.18 2.99 -1.09
CA LEU A 25 -12.84 2.73 -2.37
C LEU A 25 -12.30 1.49 -3.10
N GLY A 26 -11.18 0.90 -2.64
CA GLY A 26 -10.50 -0.18 -3.37
C GLY A 26 -9.79 0.28 -4.64
N LYS A 27 -9.72 1.60 -4.87
CA LYS A 27 -9.28 2.23 -6.12
C LYS A 27 -7.96 2.98 -5.96
N THR A 28 -7.15 3.03 -7.01
CA THR A 28 -5.90 3.79 -7.10
C THR A 28 -6.11 5.08 -7.90
N THR A 29 -5.47 6.16 -7.46
CA THR A 29 -5.51 7.47 -8.15
C THR A 29 -4.25 7.77 -8.94
N GLU A 30 -3.21 6.95 -8.78
CA GLU A 30 -1.90 7.13 -9.39
C GLU A 30 -1.51 5.82 -10.09
N THR A 31 -0.71 5.92 -11.16
CA THR A 31 -0.15 4.75 -11.83
C THR A 31 0.81 4.03 -10.90
N VAL A 32 0.64 2.71 -10.76
CA VAL A 32 1.63 1.85 -10.10
C VAL A 32 2.59 1.36 -11.18
N ASP A 33 3.70 2.08 -11.35
CA ASP A 33 4.78 1.65 -12.25
C ASP A 33 5.51 0.45 -11.66
N ARG A 34 5.49 -0.65 -12.41
CA ARG A 34 6.14 -1.94 -12.09
C ARG A 34 7.03 -2.42 -13.24
N SER A 35 7.33 -1.54 -14.20
CA SER A 35 8.19 -1.82 -15.35
C SER A 35 9.57 -2.32 -14.92
N VAL A 36 10.14 -1.75 -13.85
CA VAL A 36 11.42 -2.15 -13.23
C VAL A 36 11.42 -3.63 -12.80
N MET A 37 10.25 -4.21 -12.56
CA MET A 37 10.08 -5.61 -12.17
C MET A 37 9.67 -6.54 -13.33
N ASN A 38 9.67 -6.02 -14.56
CA ASN A 38 9.14 -6.65 -15.78
C ASN A 38 7.67 -7.04 -15.64
N LEU A 39 6.85 -6.14 -15.09
CA LEU A 39 5.42 -6.35 -14.91
C LEU A 39 4.62 -5.20 -15.53
N GLU A 40 3.39 -5.50 -15.92
CA GLU A 40 2.46 -4.48 -16.40
C GLU A 40 2.13 -3.48 -15.30
N GLU A 41 1.99 -2.21 -15.70
CA GLU A 41 1.56 -1.12 -14.85
C GLU A 41 0.11 -1.31 -14.41
N ILE A 42 -0.20 -0.88 -13.19
CA ILE A 42 -1.60 -0.73 -12.75
C ILE A 42 -2.01 0.70 -13.03
N LYS A 43 -2.91 0.86 -14.02
CA LYS A 43 -3.47 2.17 -14.36
C LYS A 43 -4.36 2.70 -13.23
N PRO A 44 -4.41 4.04 -13.04
CA PRO A 44 -5.33 4.64 -12.09
C PRO A 44 -6.78 4.36 -12.50
N ASP A 45 -7.67 4.15 -11.53
CA ASP A 45 -9.10 3.96 -11.82
C ASP A 45 -9.82 5.25 -12.17
N PHE A 46 -9.19 6.38 -11.84
CA PHE A 46 -9.71 7.72 -12.08
C PHE A 46 -8.70 8.53 -12.89
N SER A 47 -9.20 9.26 -13.89
CA SER A 47 -8.46 10.37 -14.47
C SER A 47 -8.30 11.51 -13.47
N GLU A 48 -7.34 12.41 -13.73
CA GLU A 48 -7.16 13.63 -12.93
C GLU A 48 -8.45 14.42 -12.77
N GLN A 49 -9.21 14.57 -13.86
CA GLN A 49 -10.47 15.29 -13.83
C GLN A 49 -11.51 14.59 -12.95
N GLN A 50 -11.62 13.27 -13.02
CA GLN A 50 -12.56 12.50 -12.20
C GLN A 50 -12.20 12.66 -10.72
N PHE A 51 -10.97 12.37 -10.31
CA PHE A 51 -10.66 12.41 -8.88
C PHE A 51 -10.56 13.84 -8.30
N CYS A 52 -10.20 14.86 -9.09
CA CYS A 52 -10.08 16.25 -8.59
C CYS A 52 -11.38 17.05 -8.64
N ARG A 53 -12.29 16.74 -9.57
CA ARG A 53 -13.41 17.65 -9.90
C ARG A 53 -14.78 17.00 -9.88
N THR A 54 -14.88 15.74 -9.49
CA THR A 54 -16.17 15.06 -9.35
C THR A 54 -16.39 14.62 -7.91
N TYR A 55 -17.64 14.66 -7.47
CA TYR A 55 -18.03 14.11 -6.18
C TYR A 55 -17.99 12.58 -6.23
N LEU A 56 -17.61 11.96 -5.12
CA LEU A 56 -17.51 10.50 -4.97
C LEU A 56 -18.84 9.86 -4.56
N ASP A 57 -19.96 10.58 -4.65
CA ASP A 57 -21.28 10.12 -4.18
C ASP A 57 -21.78 8.87 -4.92
N ASN A 58 -21.30 8.65 -6.14
CA ASN A 58 -21.61 7.49 -6.98
C ASN A 58 -20.61 6.34 -6.82
N GLU A 59 -19.61 6.50 -5.93
CA GLU A 59 -18.59 5.50 -5.66
C GLU A 59 -18.94 4.70 -4.41
N LEU A 60 -18.52 3.42 -4.41
CA LEU A 60 -18.62 2.58 -3.22
C LEU A 60 -17.76 3.18 -2.11
N TYR A 61 -18.39 3.66 -1.03
CA TYR A 61 -17.70 4.29 0.09
C TYR A 61 -17.94 3.48 1.36
N ILE A 62 -16.96 2.65 1.70
CA ILE A 62 -17.12 1.62 2.73
C ILE A 62 -17.55 2.14 4.11
N PRO A 63 -17.15 3.33 4.60
CA PRO A 63 -17.61 3.82 5.91
C PRO A 63 -19.11 4.12 5.95
N LYS A 64 -19.72 4.52 4.83
CA LYS A 64 -21.17 4.72 4.75
C LYS A 64 -21.91 3.40 4.89
N GLU A 65 -21.40 2.33 4.29
CA GLU A 65 -22.02 1.00 4.37
C GLU A 65 -22.00 0.45 5.81
N TYR A 66 -20.90 0.65 6.52
CA TYR A 66 -20.81 0.32 7.94
C TYR A 66 -21.71 1.19 8.82
N LEU A 67 -21.88 2.47 8.47
CA LEU A 67 -22.82 3.36 9.15
C LEU A 67 -24.26 2.87 9.00
N ASP A 68 -24.65 2.51 7.79
CA ASP A 68 -25.99 1.99 7.48
C ASP A 68 -26.24 0.62 8.15
N ALA A 69 -25.18 -0.17 8.40
CA ALA A 69 -25.26 -1.47 9.07
C ALA A 69 -25.45 -1.41 10.61
N GLY A 70 -25.13 -0.29 11.25
CA GLY A 70 -25.32 -0.06 12.69
C GLY A 70 -24.17 -0.56 13.59
N TYR A 71 -23.60 0.33 14.41
CA TYR A 71 -22.42 0.07 15.24
C TYR A 71 -22.75 -0.42 16.67
N MET A 72 -22.01 -1.42 17.17
CA MET A 72 -21.99 -1.85 18.59
C MET A 72 -20.56 -2.16 19.06
N PHE A 73 -20.04 -1.39 20.03
CA PHE A 73 -18.62 -1.42 20.40
C PHE A 73 -18.09 -2.79 20.86
N SER A 74 -18.89 -3.58 21.60
CA SER A 74 -18.50 -4.93 22.06
C SER A 74 -18.46 -5.97 20.93
N ASN A 75 -19.10 -5.68 19.80
CA ASN A 75 -19.22 -6.56 18.64
C ASN A 75 -18.59 -5.96 17.38
N SER A 76 -17.57 -5.10 17.53
CA SER A 76 -16.94 -4.38 16.42
C SER A 76 -15.49 -4.80 16.23
N PHE A 77 -15.07 -4.82 14.96
CA PHE A 77 -13.66 -4.70 14.60
C PHE A 77 -13.25 -3.23 14.77
N ILE A 78 -12.13 -2.99 15.45
CA ILE A 78 -11.57 -1.64 15.61
C ILE A 78 -10.21 -1.62 14.93
N ILE A 79 -10.08 -0.79 13.90
CA ILE A 79 -8.86 -0.64 13.11
C ILE A 79 -8.26 0.73 13.40
N PHE A 80 -7.07 0.76 14.01
CA PHE A 80 -6.28 1.96 14.20
C PHE A 80 -5.17 1.96 13.17
N LEU A 81 -5.16 2.95 12.26
CA LEU A 81 -4.19 2.96 11.18
C LEU A 81 -3.68 4.37 10.84
N GLY A 82 -2.48 4.41 10.28
CA GLY A 82 -1.93 5.56 9.57
C GLY A 82 -2.14 5.46 8.06
N ASP A 83 -2.15 6.60 7.39
CA ASP A 83 -2.05 6.71 5.94
C ASP A 83 -0.58 6.65 5.47
N HIS A 84 0.33 7.25 6.24
CA HIS A 84 1.78 7.19 6.06
C HIS A 84 2.51 7.24 7.41
N GLY A 85 3.81 6.92 7.41
CA GLY A 85 4.66 7.13 8.59
C GLY A 85 5.12 8.58 8.79
N PRO A 86 6.04 8.83 9.73
CA PRO A 86 6.48 10.19 10.09
C PRO A 86 7.31 10.84 8.97
N ARG A 87 6.79 11.91 8.37
CA ARG A 87 7.44 12.62 7.23
C ARG A 87 8.21 13.89 7.60
N PHE A 88 7.98 14.40 8.80
CA PHE A 88 8.56 15.64 9.27
C PHE A 88 9.10 15.45 10.69
N GLY A 89 9.95 16.36 11.14
CA GLY A 89 10.53 16.32 12.48
C GLY A 89 11.80 15.48 12.57
N LYS A 90 12.31 15.34 13.79
CA LYS A 90 13.55 14.58 14.06
C LYS A 90 13.37 13.10 13.77
N GLU A 91 12.14 12.64 13.91
CA GLU A 91 11.61 11.31 13.64
C GLU A 91 11.56 10.99 12.15
N ALA A 92 11.76 11.94 11.23
CA ALA A 92 11.89 11.66 9.80
C ALA A 92 13.36 11.58 9.33
N ASN A 93 14.31 12.09 10.12
CA ASN A 93 15.69 12.34 9.67
C ASN A 93 16.69 11.20 9.95
N ALA A 94 16.31 10.13 10.67
CA ALA A 94 17.19 8.98 10.88
C ALA A 94 17.06 7.99 9.71
N ARG A 95 18.14 7.27 9.37
CA ARG A 95 18.16 6.30 8.25
C ARG A 95 17.14 5.17 8.35
N VAL A 96 16.76 4.79 9.57
CA VAL A 96 15.68 3.80 9.82
C VAL A 96 14.32 4.35 9.36
N ASN A 97 14.19 5.68 9.31
CA ASN A 97 12.91 6.35 9.14
C ASN A 97 12.47 6.41 7.67
N ASP A 98 13.33 6.08 6.70
CA ASP A 98 12.90 5.94 5.30
C ASP A 98 11.95 4.75 5.13
N ALA A 99 12.20 3.66 5.86
CA ALA A 99 11.29 2.52 5.92
C ALA A 99 10.04 2.88 6.73
N GLU A 100 10.20 3.53 7.88
CA GLU A 100 9.05 3.94 8.72
C GLU A 100 8.12 4.92 7.98
N GLN A 101 8.66 5.84 7.16
CA GLN A 101 7.87 6.72 6.29
C GLN A 101 6.98 5.96 5.31
N ARG A 102 7.35 4.72 4.97
CA ARG A 102 6.61 3.80 4.08
C ARG A 102 5.78 2.78 4.87
N ASN A 103 5.93 2.76 6.20
CA ASN A 103 5.30 1.86 7.16
C ASN A 103 4.31 2.62 8.06
N PRO A 104 3.08 2.94 7.59
CA PRO A 104 2.08 3.50 8.49
C PRO A 104 1.76 2.50 9.59
N PHE A 105 1.49 3.00 10.80
CA PHE A 105 1.08 2.15 11.91
C PHE A 105 -0.24 1.43 11.59
N LEU A 106 -0.41 0.20 12.11
CA LEU A 106 -1.67 -0.55 12.01
C LEU A 106 -1.86 -1.48 13.22
N TYR A 107 -3.00 -1.32 13.89
CA TYR A 107 -3.51 -2.26 14.88
C TYR A 107 -4.94 -2.65 14.56
N ILE A 108 -5.25 -3.94 14.72
CA ILE A 108 -6.61 -4.46 14.57
C ILE A 108 -7.03 -5.12 15.88
N VAL A 109 -8.15 -4.66 16.43
CA VAL A 109 -8.85 -5.30 17.55
C VAL A 109 -10.08 -5.99 16.99
N ILE A 110 -10.28 -7.26 17.35
CA ILE A 110 -11.45 -8.03 16.91
C ILE A 110 -12.55 -8.07 17.99
N PRO A 111 -13.81 -8.34 17.59
CA PRO A 111 -14.93 -8.55 18.51
C PRO A 111 -14.59 -9.55 19.61
N GLU A 112 -15.13 -9.34 20.81
CA GLU A 112 -14.78 -10.15 21.99
C GLU A 112 -15.06 -11.65 21.78
N HIS A 113 -16.18 -11.98 21.14
CA HIS A 113 -16.57 -13.36 20.86
C HIS A 113 -15.70 -14.06 19.80
N LEU A 114 -14.88 -13.31 19.04
CA LEU A 114 -13.93 -13.85 18.06
C LEU A 114 -12.51 -13.94 18.62
N ARG A 115 -12.25 -13.42 19.82
CA ARG A 115 -10.93 -13.57 20.47
C ARG A 115 -10.65 -15.04 20.75
N TYR A 116 -9.40 -15.43 20.52
CA TYR A 116 -8.92 -16.82 20.65
C TYR A 116 -9.63 -17.82 19.72
N SER A 117 -10.35 -17.35 18.70
CA SER A 117 -10.89 -18.21 17.64
C SER A 117 -9.82 -18.53 16.59
N PRO A 118 -10.06 -19.53 15.72
CA PRO A 118 -9.21 -19.77 14.54
C PRO A 118 -9.03 -18.53 13.64
N MET A 119 -10.03 -17.64 13.56
CA MET A 119 -9.89 -16.36 12.84
C MET A 119 -8.88 -15.43 13.52
N HIS A 120 -8.85 -15.41 14.86
CA HIS A 120 -7.85 -14.63 15.59
C HIS A 120 -6.44 -15.15 15.32
N GLU A 121 -6.25 -16.47 15.34
CA GLU A 121 -4.98 -17.10 14.98
C GLU A 121 -4.57 -16.77 13.54
N GLN A 122 -5.52 -16.81 12.60
CA GLN A 122 -5.27 -16.44 11.21
C GLN A 122 -4.87 -14.96 11.06
N LEU A 123 -5.53 -14.06 11.79
CA LEU A 123 -5.19 -12.64 11.82
C LEU A 123 -3.77 -12.41 12.33
N VAL A 124 -3.38 -13.10 13.41
CA VAL A 124 -2.03 -13.05 13.98
C VAL A 124 -0.98 -13.64 13.01
N GLN A 125 -1.30 -14.70 12.29
CA GLN A 125 -0.39 -15.23 11.26
C GLN A 125 -0.18 -14.22 10.13
N ASN A 126 -1.26 -13.58 9.68
CA ASN A 126 -1.19 -12.58 8.62
C ASN A 126 -0.55 -11.25 9.05
N SER A 127 -0.39 -10.99 10.36
CA SER A 127 0.25 -9.77 10.84
C SER A 127 1.75 -9.70 10.60
N GLU A 128 2.35 -10.85 10.30
CA GLU A 128 3.75 -11.03 9.95
C GLU A 128 4.00 -10.97 8.44
N GLU A 129 3.01 -10.61 7.63
CA GLU A 129 3.12 -10.51 6.17
C GLU A 129 3.06 -9.06 5.69
N LEU A 130 3.59 -8.79 4.49
CA LEU A 130 3.51 -7.48 3.86
C LEU A 130 2.08 -7.19 3.40
N LEU A 131 1.51 -6.04 3.73
CA LEU A 131 0.17 -5.64 3.29
C LEU A 131 0.11 -4.22 2.76
N THR A 132 -1.03 -3.84 2.19
CA THR A 132 -1.32 -2.52 1.67
C THR A 132 -2.71 -2.07 2.12
N HIS A 133 -3.04 -0.79 1.90
CA HIS A 133 -4.40 -0.29 2.10
C HIS A 133 -5.47 -1.03 1.28
N HIS A 134 -5.11 -1.68 0.16
CA HIS A 134 -6.04 -2.55 -0.59
C HIS A 134 -6.43 -3.81 0.17
N ASP A 135 -5.51 -4.39 0.97
CA ASP A 135 -5.82 -5.56 1.81
C ASP A 135 -6.80 -5.18 2.92
N LEU A 136 -6.66 -3.97 3.49
CA LEU A 136 -7.62 -3.43 4.46
C LEU A 136 -9.00 -3.20 3.83
N HIS A 137 -9.07 -2.70 2.60
CA HIS A 137 -10.34 -2.60 1.87
C HIS A 137 -11.00 -3.97 1.66
N ALA A 138 -10.23 -4.96 1.22
CA ALA A 138 -10.71 -6.33 1.06
C ALA A 138 -11.18 -6.93 2.39
N THR A 139 -10.47 -6.63 3.49
CA THR A 139 -10.84 -7.04 4.85
C THR A 139 -12.17 -6.43 5.28
N LEU A 140 -12.35 -5.12 5.08
CA LEU A 140 -13.60 -4.44 5.42
C LEU A 140 -14.78 -4.99 4.60
N LYS A 141 -14.57 -5.34 3.33
CA LYS A 141 -15.60 -6.00 2.51
C LYS A 141 -15.89 -7.42 3.00
N ASP A 142 -14.87 -8.19 3.37
CA ASP A 142 -15.02 -9.54 3.91
C ASP A 142 -15.87 -9.53 5.18
N ILE A 143 -15.57 -8.63 6.12
CA ILE A 143 -16.32 -8.44 7.36
C ILE A 143 -17.77 -8.05 7.08
N LEU A 144 -18.02 -7.15 6.11
CA LEU A 144 -19.35 -6.62 5.86
C LEU A 144 -20.25 -7.61 5.10
N TYR A 145 -19.71 -8.29 4.08
CA TYR A 145 -20.53 -9.01 3.10
C TYR A 145 -20.40 -10.52 3.13
N PHE A 146 -19.29 -11.08 3.64
CA PHE A 146 -18.97 -12.49 3.43
C PHE A 146 -18.85 -13.28 4.73
N GLN A 147 -18.08 -12.80 5.70
CA GLN A 147 -17.90 -13.47 6.99
C GLN A 147 -19.19 -13.62 7.82
N PRO A 148 -20.17 -12.69 7.79
CA PRO A 148 -21.40 -12.85 8.57
C PRO A 148 -22.18 -14.12 8.20
N ALA A 149 -22.14 -14.54 6.93
CA ALA A 149 -22.85 -15.73 6.46
C ALA A 149 -22.29 -17.04 7.04
N SER A 150 -21.02 -17.05 7.47
CA SER A 150 -20.35 -18.19 8.06
C SER A 150 -20.11 -18.05 9.56
N ASN A 151 -20.67 -17.02 10.20
CA ASN A 151 -20.33 -16.62 11.57
C ASN A 151 -18.81 -16.51 11.79
N PHE A 152 -18.11 -15.91 10.83
CA PHE A 152 -16.66 -15.66 10.92
C PHE A 152 -15.81 -16.95 11.05
N THR A 153 -16.24 -18.05 10.42
CA THR A 153 -15.50 -19.34 10.45
C THR A 153 -14.76 -19.66 9.16
N GLU A 154 -15.02 -18.93 8.07
CA GLU A 154 -14.35 -19.16 6.79
C GLU A 154 -12.98 -18.49 6.73
N LEU A 155 -11.93 -19.30 6.65
CA LEU A 155 -10.54 -18.84 6.63
C LEU A 155 -9.85 -19.04 5.27
N GLU A 156 -10.45 -19.77 4.33
CA GLU A 156 -9.80 -20.06 3.05
C GLU A 156 -9.69 -18.83 2.15
N PHE A 157 -8.64 -18.80 1.32
CA PHE A 157 -8.38 -17.72 0.38
C PHE A 157 -9.60 -17.42 -0.48
N LYS A 158 -9.91 -16.14 -0.62
CA LYS A 158 -11.07 -15.67 -1.38
C LYS A 158 -10.75 -14.39 -2.15
N VAL A 159 -11.18 -14.37 -3.40
CA VAL A 159 -11.16 -13.18 -4.26
C VAL A 159 -12.50 -12.48 -4.14
N PHE A 160 -12.48 -11.18 -3.79
CA PHE A 160 -13.69 -10.36 -3.62
C PHE A 160 -14.04 -9.51 -4.84
N ASP A 161 -13.04 -9.19 -5.66
CA ASP A 161 -13.13 -8.25 -6.78
C ASP A 161 -12.50 -8.84 -8.03
N SER A 162 -12.99 -8.40 -9.19
CA SER A 162 -12.35 -8.72 -10.48
C SER A 162 -10.90 -8.21 -10.53
N ASN A 163 -10.66 -7.03 -9.94
CA ASN A 163 -9.33 -6.45 -9.78
C ASN A 163 -8.71 -6.94 -8.47
N LYS A 164 -7.90 -8.01 -8.54
CA LYS A 164 -7.22 -8.66 -7.41
C LYS A 164 -6.11 -7.79 -6.78
N ARG A 165 -6.46 -6.65 -6.17
CA ARG A 165 -5.49 -5.71 -5.59
C ARG A 165 -5.18 -5.93 -4.11
N GLY A 166 -6.05 -6.61 -3.39
CA GLY A 166 -5.88 -6.89 -1.96
C GLY A 166 -6.56 -8.19 -1.53
N SER A 167 -6.15 -8.71 -0.38
CA SER A 167 -6.69 -9.90 0.26
C SER A 167 -7.08 -9.59 1.70
N SER A 168 -8.17 -10.18 2.19
CA SER A 168 -8.62 -10.02 3.58
C SER A 168 -7.58 -10.57 4.54
N VAL A 169 -7.24 -9.81 5.59
CA VAL A 169 -6.33 -10.28 6.66
C VAL A 169 -6.97 -11.32 7.57
N LEU A 170 -8.27 -11.59 7.43
CA LEU A 170 -8.99 -12.62 8.19
C LEU A 170 -8.95 -14.00 7.54
N ARG A 171 -8.39 -14.10 6.32
CA ARG A 171 -8.30 -15.33 5.52
C ARG A 171 -6.86 -15.64 5.19
N ARG A 172 -6.57 -16.90 4.86
CA ARG A 172 -5.29 -17.33 4.29
C ARG A 172 -5.04 -16.59 2.99
N TYR A 173 -3.79 -16.21 2.77
CA TYR A 173 -3.35 -15.69 1.48
C TYR A 173 -3.24 -16.79 0.43
N GLU A 174 -3.17 -16.39 -0.85
CA GLU A 174 -3.10 -17.29 -1.99
C GLU A 174 -1.89 -18.23 -1.87
N GLU A 175 -2.14 -19.53 -1.96
CA GLU A 175 -1.11 -20.54 -1.81
C GLU A 175 -0.04 -20.40 -2.91
N GLY A 176 1.23 -20.48 -2.52
CA GLY A 176 2.37 -20.36 -3.43
C GLY A 176 2.69 -18.92 -3.87
N VAL A 177 1.91 -17.91 -3.47
CA VAL A 177 2.17 -16.51 -3.80
C VAL A 177 2.81 -15.78 -2.63
N LYS A 178 4.13 -15.60 -2.68
CA LYS A 178 4.86 -14.81 -1.68
C LYS A 178 4.49 -13.33 -1.77
N ARG A 179 4.13 -12.71 -0.65
CA ARG A 179 3.83 -11.28 -0.57
C ARG A 179 5.12 -10.46 -0.58
N SER A 180 5.19 -9.48 -1.48
CA SER A 180 6.37 -8.65 -1.74
C SER A 180 5.95 -7.39 -2.48
N CYS A 181 6.82 -6.38 -2.56
CA CYS A 181 6.58 -5.22 -3.43
C CYS A 181 6.41 -5.60 -4.91
N LYS A 182 6.87 -6.79 -5.31
CA LYS A 182 6.64 -7.32 -6.65
C LYS A 182 5.25 -7.90 -6.85
N THR A 183 4.67 -8.53 -5.84
CA THR A 183 3.39 -9.23 -5.96
C THR A 183 2.19 -8.38 -5.54
N LEU A 184 2.44 -7.33 -4.76
CA LEU A 184 1.42 -6.37 -4.31
C LEU A 184 1.42 -5.10 -5.17
N PRO A 185 0.33 -4.32 -5.18
CA PRO A 185 0.22 -3.06 -5.93
C PRO A 185 0.99 -1.92 -5.26
N ILE A 186 2.30 -2.11 -5.05
CA ILE A 186 3.18 -1.15 -4.39
C ILE A 186 4.09 -0.52 -5.45
N PRO A 187 4.01 0.80 -5.69
CA PRO A 187 4.98 1.48 -6.55
C PRO A 187 6.40 1.31 -5.99
N PHE A 188 7.38 1.06 -6.85
CA PHE A 188 8.75 0.72 -6.44
C PHE A 188 9.35 1.74 -5.45
N GLN A 189 9.10 3.03 -5.66
CA GLN A 189 9.57 4.12 -4.80
C GLN A 189 8.99 4.09 -3.37
N TYR A 190 7.85 3.41 -3.16
CA TYR A 190 7.23 3.26 -1.85
C TYR A 190 7.45 1.88 -1.23
N CYS A 191 8.19 0.99 -1.88
CA CYS A 191 8.51 -0.31 -1.34
C CYS A 191 9.24 -0.20 0.01
N ILE A 192 8.68 -0.82 1.05
CA ILE A 192 9.29 -0.88 2.39
C ILE A 192 10.48 -1.84 2.44
N CYS A 193 10.54 -2.84 1.53
CA CYS A 193 11.63 -3.79 1.50
C CYS A 193 12.96 -3.06 1.29
N GLN A 194 13.86 -3.19 2.25
CA GLN A 194 15.20 -2.62 2.17
C GLN A 194 16.09 -3.49 1.29
N TYR A 195 16.87 -2.84 0.43
CA TYR A 195 17.90 -3.48 -0.36
C TYR A 195 19.24 -3.29 0.34
N VAL A 196 20.09 -4.32 0.32
CA VAL A 196 21.47 -4.19 0.79
C VAL A 196 22.17 -3.20 -0.13
N THR A 197 22.57 -2.05 0.43
CA THR A 197 23.34 -1.06 -0.30
C THR A 197 24.83 -1.32 -0.08
N SER A 198 25.61 -1.25 -1.16
CA SER A 198 27.06 -1.29 -1.10
C SER A 198 27.60 0.06 -1.54
N LYS A 199 28.67 0.51 -0.88
CA LYS A 199 29.41 1.67 -1.34
C LYS A 199 30.13 1.27 -2.63
N VAL A 200 29.77 1.90 -3.73
CA VAL A 200 30.55 1.81 -4.95
C VAL A 200 31.79 2.67 -4.75
N ASP A 201 32.99 2.11 -4.84
CA ASP A 201 34.25 2.86 -4.75
C ASP A 201 34.88 3.09 -6.14
N ASP A 202 34.71 2.12 -7.04
CA ASP A 202 35.12 2.14 -8.44
C ASP A 202 34.61 3.39 -9.17
N LYS A 203 35.52 4.13 -9.84
CA LYS A 203 35.21 5.44 -10.44
C LYS A 203 34.46 5.28 -11.76
N GLU A 204 34.84 4.29 -12.54
CA GLU A 204 34.22 3.94 -13.81
C GLU A 204 32.77 3.51 -13.57
N LEU A 205 32.53 2.61 -12.62
CA LEU A 205 31.18 2.18 -12.25
C LEU A 205 30.33 3.32 -11.68
N LYS A 206 30.91 4.25 -10.89
CA LYS A 206 30.19 5.46 -10.46
C LYS A 206 29.76 6.31 -11.65
N TRP A 207 30.64 6.49 -12.62
CA TRP A 207 30.34 7.24 -13.82
C TRP A 207 29.25 6.55 -14.64
N GLU A 208 29.36 5.25 -14.87
CA GLU A 208 28.35 4.46 -15.59
C GLU A 208 26.98 4.53 -14.91
N LEU A 209 26.91 4.36 -13.59
CA LEU A 209 25.65 4.47 -12.84
C LEU A 209 25.07 5.89 -12.88
N GLY A 210 25.94 6.91 -12.79
CA GLY A 210 25.54 8.32 -12.90
C GLY A 210 24.99 8.68 -14.28
N SER A 211 25.68 8.26 -15.34
CA SER A 211 25.22 8.41 -16.72
C SER A 211 23.91 7.67 -16.96
N PHE A 212 23.80 6.42 -16.50
CA PHE A 212 22.56 5.66 -16.60
C PHE A 212 21.39 6.38 -15.94
N ALA A 213 21.56 6.88 -14.71
CA ALA A 213 20.51 7.61 -14.00
C ALA A 213 20.10 8.92 -14.72
N ALA A 214 21.08 9.66 -15.25
CA ALA A 214 20.82 10.88 -16.03
C ALA A 214 20.08 10.57 -17.34
N ASP A 215 20.47 9.51 -18.05
CA ASP A 215 19.83 9.07 -19.28
C ASP A 215 18.39 8.62 -19.02
N GLN A 216 18.12 7.88 -17.93
CA GLN A 216 16.76 7.50 -17.55
C GLN A 216 15.90 8.71 -17.21
N LEU A 217 16.44 9.70 -16.50
CA LEU A 217 15.72 10.94 -16.21
C LEU A 217 15.40 11.71 -17.51
N ASP A 218 16.36 11.83 -18.43
CA ASP A 218 16.15 12.47 -19.73
C ASP A 218 15.07 11.76 -20.57
N LEU A 219 15.02 10.42 -20.54
CA LEU A 219 13.95 9.65 -21.18
C LEU A 219 12.58 9.96 -20.58
N ILE A 220 12.47 10.05 -19.25
CA ILE A 220 11.21 10.41 -18.56
C ILE A 220 10.78 11.84 -18.94
N LEU A 221 11.71 12.80 -18.93
CA LEU A 221 11.40 14.20 -19.29
C LEU A 221 10.92 14.32 -20.74
N LYS A 222 11.50 13.53 -21.65
CA LYS A 222 11.05 13.44 -23.05
C LYS A 222 9.68 12.80 -23.18
N SER A 223 9.39 11.72 -22.45
CA SER A 223 8.08 11.05 -22.51
C SER A 223 6.95 11.93 -21.97
N GLU A 224 7.24 12.77 -20.96
CA GLU A 224 6.30 13.75 -20.42
C GLU A 224 6.15 15.02 -21.29
N GLY A 225 6.92 15.14 -22.38
CA GLY A 225 6.83 16.26 -23.31
C GLY A 225 7.33 17.60 -22.75
N VAL A 226 8.11 17.58 -21.67
CA VAL A 226 8.62 18.80 -20.99
C VAL A 226 10.02 19.20 -21.45
N SER A 227 10.57 18.57 -22.50
CA SER A 227 11.93 18.86 -22.99
C SER A 227 12.16 20.33 -23.32
N SER A 228 11.13 21.06 -23.76
CA SER A 228 11.23 22.50 -24.08
C SER A 228 11.37 23.41 -22.85
N MET A 229 11.05 22.90 -21.67
CA MET A 229 11.21 23.60 -20.39
C MET A 229 12.54 23.26 -19.70
N CYS A 230 13.28 22.28 -20.22
CA CYS A 230 14.51 21.79 -19.64
C CYS A 230 15.70 22.65 -20.08
N GLU A 231 16.68 22.83 -19.20
CA GLU A 231 17.97 23.43 -19.50
C GLU A 231 19.06 22.36 -19.42
N ILE A 232 20.06 22.43 -20.31
CA ILE A 232 21.20 21.52 -20.26
C ILE A 232 22.00 21.82 -18.99
N THR A 233 22.04 20.85 -18.08
CA THR A 233 22.86 20.92 -16.87
C THR A 233 23.92 19.83 -16.88
N THR A 234 25.07 20.11 -16.29
CA THR A 234 26.11 19.10 -16.06
C THR A 234 26.01 18.65 -14.61
N ILE A 235 25.70 17.38 -14.38
CA ILE A 235 25.78 16.78 -13.04
C ILE A 235 27.27 16.54 -12.75
N GLY A 236 27.95 17.60 -12.30
CA GLY A 236 29.35 17.54 -11.92
C GLY A 236 29.54 16.81 -10.60
N LEU A 237 30.57 15.97 -10.53
CA LEU A 237 31.10 15.50 -9.25
C LEU A 237 31.35 16.73 -8.36
N ALA A 238 30.69 16.78 -7.20
CA ALA A 238 31.06 17.72 -6.15
C ALA A 238 32.58 17.61 -5.94
N LYS A 239 33.28 18.75 -6.03
CA LYS A 239 34.71 18.84 -5.71
C LYS A 239 34.96 18.40 -4.28
#